data_AF-A0AAV9UVL0-F1
#
_entry.id   AF-A0AAV9UVL0-F1
#
_cell.length_a   1.000
_cell.length_b   1.000
_cell.length_c   1.000
_cell.angle_alpha   90.00
_cell.angle_beta   90.00
_cell.angle_gamma   90.00
#
_symmetry.space_group_name_H-M   'P 1'
#
loop_
_entity.id
_entity.type
_entity.pdbx_description
1 polymer ?
#
loop_
_entity_poly.entity_id
_entity_poly.type
_entity_poly.pdbx_seq_one_letter_code
_entity_poly.pdbx_strand_id
1 'polypeptide(L)'
;MNTIVMNYLINEGYSSAAQKFAQEAGIQSGIDLSSIETRNRIRNSTHNGDIKTAIELINDFEPELLESHPSLHFALLRLQLIELIRISMDDDETEPALTFAQDYLAPRATSYPEFLKDLEHTMALLCFPPDQLSPPLSKLLDPDMRKDVAAMVNQTILQSQEVFPEAKIKGLVKLRAWVEAKAAQSESERLRSIPQLSLGLVPPKGEFTDSIK
;
A
#
# COMPACT_ATOMS: atom_id res chain seq x y z
N MET A 1 0.41 21.33 -15.50
CA MET A 1 -0.29 21.15 -14.21
C MET A 1 -1.40 20.11 -14.32
N ASN A 2 -2.30 20.22 -15.30
CA ASN A 2 -3.43 19.30 -15.47
C ASN A 2 -3.03 17.82 -15.62
N THR A 3 -1.95 17.51 -16.33
CA THR A 3 -1.41 16.14 -16.44
C THR A 3 -1.00 15.55 -15.09
N ILE A 4 -0.56 16.38 -14.15
CA ILE A 4 -0.11 15.94 -12.84
C ILE A 4 -1.30 15.63 -11.93
N VAL A 5 -2.31 16.51 -11.93
CA VAL A 5 -3.58 16.30 -11.22
C VAL A 5 -4.27 15.05 -11.77
N MET A 6 -4.32 14.91 -13.09
CA MET A 6 -4.88 13.74 -13.75
C MET A 6 -4.17 12.45 -13.34
N ASN A 7 -2.83 12.43 -13.35
CA ASN A 7 -2.04 11.26 -12.94
C ASN A 7 -2.29 10.90 -11.47
N TYR A 8 -2.45 11.89 -10.57
CA TYR A 8 -2.85 11.61 -9.18
C TYR A 8 -4.25 10.97 -9.09
N LEU A 9 -5.24 11.51 -9.80
CA LEU A 9 -6.61 10.98 -9.79
C LEU A 9 -6.65 9.54 -10.33
N ILE A 10 -5.87 9.24 -11.36
CA ILE A 10 -5.76 7.89 -11.93
C ILE A 10 -5.03 6.94 -10.96
N ASN A 11 -3.92 7.37 -10.36
CA ASN A 11 -3.11 6.52 -9.48
C ASN A 11 -3.83 6.22 -8.15
N GLU A 12 -4.57 7.19 -7.60
CA GLU A 12 -5.37 7.04 -6.38
C GLU A 12 -6.75 6.40 -6.61
N GLY A 13 -7.13 6.16 -7.87
CA GLY A 13 -8.38 5.48 -8.18
C GLY A 13 -9.62 6.38 -8.17
N TYR A 14 -9.49 7.70 -8.28
CA TYR A 14 -10.65 8.59 -8.34
C TYR A 14 -11.25 8.66 -9.75
N SER A 15 -11.92 7.59 -10.20
CA SER A 15 -12.45 7.45 -11.57
C SER A 15 -13.42 8.58 -11.96
N SER A 16 -14.41 8.88 -11.13
CA SER A 16 -15.40 9.93 -11.38
C SER A 16 -14.78 11.34 -11.41
N ALA A 17 -13.80 11.60 -10.54
CA ALA A 17 -13.09 12.87 -10.50
C ALA A 17 -12.15 13.01 -11.71
N ALA A 18 -11.47 11.94 -12.11
CA ALA A 18 -10.62 11.90 -13.31
C ALA A 18 -11.45 12.17 -14.57
N GLN A 19 -12.65 11.59 -14.68
CA GLN A 19 -13.55 11.80 -15.81
C GLN A 19 -14.02 13.26 -15.91
N LYS A 20 -14.52 13.84 -14.81
CA LYS A 20 -14.95 15.24 -14.78
C LYS A 20 -13.79 16.19 -15.08
N PHE A 21 -12.61 15.92 -14.50
CA PHE A 21 -11.41 16.69 -14.76
C PHE A 21 -10.95 16.61 -16.22
N ALA A 22 -11.06 15.44 -16.86
CA ALA A 22 -10.73 15.27 -18.29
C ALA A 22 -11.63 16.13 -19.18
N GLN A 23 -12.94 16.12 -18.89
CA GLN A 23 -13.94 16.88 -19.62
C GLN A 23 -13.72 18.39 -19.48
N GLU A 24 -13.49 18.88 -18.27
CA GLU A 24 -13.25 20.30 -18.00
C GLU A 24 -11.90 20.80 -18.53
N ALA A 25 -10.85 19.97 -18.45
CA ALA A 25 -9.50 20.33 -18.90
C ALA A 25 -9.28 20.13 -20.40
N GLY A 26 -10.26 19.60 -21.14
CA GLY A 26 -10.14 19.30 -22.57
C GLY A 26 -9.07 18.26 -22.90
N ILE A 27 -8.73 17.38 -21.95
CA ILE A 27 -7.71 16.35 -22.12
C ILE A 27 -8.36 15.18 -22.86
N GLN A 28 -7.83 14.82 -24.03
CA GLN A 28 -8.20 13.57 -24.71
C GLN A 28 -7.73 12.39 -23.84
N SER A 29 -8.64 11.87 -23.04
CA SER A 29 -8.37 10.78 -22.13
C SER A 29 -8.29 9.47 -22.91
N GLY A 30 -7.09 9.00 -23.23
CA GLY A 30 -6.83 7.57 -23.46
C GLY A 30 -6.91 6.76 -22.15
N ILE A 31 -7.77 7.21 -21.22
CA ILE A 31 -7.89 6.66 -19.88
C ILE A 31 -8.78 5.44 -19.98
N ASP A 32 -8.21 4.28 -19.70
CA ASP A 32 -9.00 3.10 -19.45
C ASP A 32 -9.65 3.21 -18.07
N LEU A 33 -10.86 3.78 -18.04
CA LEU A 33 -11.67 3.90 -16.83
C LEU A 33 -11.95 2.52 -16.21
N SER A 34 -12.00 1.47 -17.05
CA SER A 34 -12.23 0.11 -16.57
C SER A 34 -11.05 -0.42 -15.75
N SER A 35 -9.80 -0.17 -16.17
CA SER A 35 -8.60 -0.44 -15.37
C SER A 35 -8.65 0.26 -14.00
N ILE A 36 -9.07 1.53 -13.95
CA ILE A 36 -9.16 2.28 -12.68
C ILE A 36 -10.19 1.66 -11.74
N GLU A 37 -11.35 1.28 -12.26
CA GLU A 37 -12.41 0.65 -11.48
C GLU A 37 -11.98 -0.74 -10.96
N THR A 38 -11.33 -1.54 -11.79
CA THR A 38 -10.81 -2.85 -11.38
C THR A 38 -9.74 -2.71 -10.30
N ARG A 39 -8.77 -1.79 -10.45
CA ARG A 39 -7.76 -1.51 -9.41
C ARG A 39 -8.39 -1.05 -8.09
N ASN A 40 -9.44 -0.24 -8.15
CA ASN A 40 -10.19 0.14 -6.95
C ASN A 40 -10.85 -1.06 -6.28
N ARG A 41 -11.46 -1.97 -7.05
CA ARG A 41 -12.09 -3.17 -6.50
C ARG A 41 -11.06 -4.04 -5.79
N ILE A 42 -9.91 -4.28 -6.43
CA ILE A 42 -8.77 -5.01 -5.83
C ILE A 42 -8.32 -4.35 -4.53
N ARG A 43 -8.11 -3.02 -4.56
CA ARG A 43 -7.69 -2.24 -3.38
C ARG A 43 -8.70 -2.35 -2.24
N ASN A 44 -9.99 -2.22 -2.55
CA ASN A 44 -11.07 -2.29 -1.55
C ASN A 44 -11.18 -3.69 -0.94
N SER A 45 -11.11 -4.76 -1.75
CA SER A 45 -11.07 -6.14 -1.25
C SER A 45 -9.88 -6.37 -0.31
N THR A 46 -8.70 -5.84 -0.67
CA THR A 46 -7.50 -5.93 0.18
C THR A 46 -7.66 -5.17 1.50
N HIS A 47 -8.24 -3.96 1.48
CA HIS A 47 -8.50 -3.18 2.70
C HIS A 47 -9.53 -3.84 3.63
N ASN A 48 -10.56 -4.46 3.06
CA ASN A 48 -11.61 -5.13 3.83
C ASN A 48 -11.14 -6.44 4.46
N GLY A 49 -10.01 -7.00 4.01
CA GLY A 49 -9.51 -8.31 4.47
C GLY A 49 -9.98 -9.48 3.60
N ASP A 50 -10.68 -9.22 2.49
CA ASP A 50 -11.14 -10.23 1.54
C ASP A 50 -10.01 -10.61 0.56
N ILE A 51 -8.92 -11.16 1.08
CA ILE A 51 -7.67 -11.33 0.30
C ILE A 51 -7.82 -12.41 -0.78
N LYS A 52 -8.62 -13.45 -0.55
CA LYS A 52 -8.97 -14.45 -1.59
C LYS A 52 -9.56 -13.78 -2.83
N THR A 53 -10.59 -12.95 -2.65
CA THR A 53 -11.22 -12.21 -3.74
C THR A 53 -10.26 -11.21 -4.37
N ALA A 54 -9.38 -10.58 -3.59
CA ALA A 54 -8.35 -9.71 -4.14
C ALA A 54 -7.38 -10.47 -5.08
N ILE A 55 -6.94 -11.67 -4.70
CA ILE A 55 -6.07 -12.52 -5.52
C ILE A 55 -6.77 -12.96 -6.81
N GLU A 56 -8.04 -13.38 -6.73
CA GLU A 56 -8.85 -13.74 -7.91
C GLU A 56 -8.97 -12.56 -8.88
N LEU A 57 -9.32 -11.37 -8.37
CA LEU A 57 -9.43 -10.16 -9.19
C LEU A 57 -8.09 -9.75 -9.81
N ILE A 58 -6.96 -9.97 -9.11
CA ILE A 58 -5.63 -9.72 -9.66
C ILE A 58 -5.34 -10.69 -10.81
N ASN A 59 -5.60 -11.99 -10.63
CA ASN A 59 -5.34 -12.98 -11.67
C ASN A 59 -6.26 -12.80 -12.89
N ASP A 60 -7.50 -12.38 -12.69
CA ASP A 60 -8.44 -12.06 -13.77
C ASP A 60 -7.99 -10.82 -14.58
N PHE A 61 -7.35 -9.86 -13.91
CA PHE A 61 -6.93 -8.61 -14.52
C PHE A 61 -5.55 -8.68 -15.15
N GLU A 62 -4.58 -9.27 -14.46
CA GLU A 62 -3.17 -9.41 -14.85
C GLU A 62 -2.65 -10.81 -14.42
N PRO A 63 -2.88 -11.86 -15.23
CA PRO A 63 -2.60 -13.25 -14.85
C PRO A 63 -1.15 -13.55 -14.46
N GLU A 64 -0.19 -12.86 -15.10
CA GLU A 64 1.25 -13.08 -14.89
C GLU A 64 1.83 -12.22 -13.74
N LEU A 65 1.03 -11.35 -13.12
CA LEU A 65 1.51 -10.36 -12.15
C LEU A 65 2.10 -11.03 -10.89
N LEU A 66 1.40 -12.02 -10.35
CA LEU A 66 1.77 -12.72 -9.13
C LEU A 66 2.91 -13.72 -9.34
N GLU A 67 3.08 -14.20 -10.57
CA GLU A 67 4.22 -15.04 -10.94
C GLU A 67 5.49 -14.20 -11.13
N SER A 68 5.35 -13.03 -11.76
CA SER A 68 6.45 -12.08 -11.99
C SER A 68 6.93 -11.38 -10.71
N HIS A 69 6.07 -11.28 -9.69
CA HIS A 69 6.37 -10.62 -8.42
C HIS A 69 6.15 -11.54 -7.20
N PRO A 70 7.07 -12.49 -6.93
CA PRO A 70 6.94 -13.43 -5.81
C PRO A 70 6.79 -12.75 -4.44
N SER A 71 7.42 -11.59 -4.25
CA SER A 71 7.33 -10.81 -3.00
C SER A 71 5.92 -10.27 -2.75
N LEU A 72 5.25 -9.76 -3.79
CA LEU A 72 3.86 -9.30 -3.69
C LEU A 72 2.93 -10.48 -3.38
N HIS A 73 3.11 -11.59 -4.08
CA HIS A 73 2.31 -12.78 -3.87
C HIS A 73 2.48 -13.34 -2.45
N PHE A 74 3.71 -13.37 -1.93
CA PHE A 74 3.98 -13.75 -0.55
C PHE A 74 3.31 -12.77 0.45
N ALA A 75 3.38 -11.46 0.20
CA ALA A 75 2.73 -10.47 1.05
C ALA A 75 1.20 -10.64 1.12
N LEU A 76 0.54 -10.92 -0.02
CA LEU A 76 -0.89 -11.22 -0.07
C LEU A 76 -1.25 -12.50 0.70
N LEU A 77 -0.49 -13.59 0.51
CA LEU A 77 -0.73 -14.83 1.25
C LEU A 77 -0.49 -14.65 2.76
N ARG A 78 0.55 -13.91 3.14
CA ARG A 78 0.82 -13.59 4.55
C ARG A 78 -0.33 -12.80 5.15
N LEU A 79 -0.88 -11.84 4.43
CA LEU A 79 -2.05 -11.09 4.88
C LEU A 79 -3.27 -12.02 5.04
N GLN A 80 -3.52 -12.92 4.08
CA GLN A 80 -4.58 -13.93 4.20
C GLN A 80 -4.39 -14.83 5.43
N LEU A 81 -3.15 -15.24 5.74
CA LEU A 81 -2.84 -16.01 6.94
C LEU A 81 -3.15 -15.20 8.20
N ILE A 82 -2.77 -13.93 8.25
CA ILE A 82 -3.08 -13.03 9.39
C ILE A 82 -4.60 -12.92 9.59
N GLU A 83 -5.39 -12.80 8.50
CA GLU A 83 -6.85 -12.78 8.61
C GLU A 83 -7.43 -14.10 9.13
N LEU A 84 -6.88 -15.26 8.71
CA LEU A 84 -7.27 -16.55 9.28
C LEU A 84 -6.90 -16.66 10.77
N ILE A 85 -5.74 -16.13 11.16
CA ILE A 85 -5.31 -16.11 12.56
C ILE A 85 -6.27 -15.25 13.39
N ARG A 86 -6.70 -14.09 12.89
CA ARG A 86 -7.71 -13.27 13.59
C ARG A 86 -9.02 -14.01 13.83
N ILE A 87 -9.53 -14.73 12.82
CA ILE A 87 -10.75 -15.52 12.97
C ILE A 87 -10.53 -16.63 14.00
N SER A 88 -9.37 -17.30 13.96
CA SER A 88 -9.02 -18.35 14.93
C SER A 88 -8.89 -17.86 16.37
N MET A 89 -8.61 -16.58 16.59
CA MET A 89 -8.58 -15.98 17.95
C MET A 89 -9.98 -15.85 18.55
N ASP A 90 -11.03 -15.77 17.74
CA ASP A 90 -12.41 -15.67 18.19
C ASP A 90 -13.06 -17.06 18.35
N ASP A 91 -12.73 -18.01 17.46
CA ASP A 91 -13.38 -19.32 17.35
C ASP A 91 -12.54 -20.51 17.91
N ASP A 92 -11.33 -20.26 18.43
CA ASP A 92 -10.34 -21.28 18.89
C ASP A 92 -9.94 -22.34 17.83
N GLU A 93 -10.34 -22.17 16.57
CA GLU A 93 -10.02 -23.08 15.46
C GLU A 93 -8.76 -22.66 14.71
N THR A 94 -7.60 -23.22 15.09
CA THR A 94 -6.30 -22.90 14.45
C THR A 94 -5.97 -23.75 13.22
N GLU A 95 -6.69 -24.86 13.02
CA GLU A 95 -6.45 -25.82 11.92
C GLU A 95 -6.49 -25.18 10.51
N PRO A 96 -7.46 -24.30 10.17
CA PRO A 96 -7.51 -23.66 8.86
C PRO A 96 -6.28 -22.77 8.58
N ALA A 97 -5.81 -22.04 9.58
CA ALA A 97 -4.63 -21.19 9.47
C ALA A 97 -3.36 -22.03 9.29
N LEU A 98 -3.24 -23.14 10.05
CA LEU A 98 -2.09 -24.04 9.96
C LEU A 98 -2.02 -24.75 8.60
N THR A 99 -3.14 -25.28 8.13
CA THR A 99 -3.25 -25.93 6.81
C THR A 99 -2.85 -24.96 5.71
N PHE A 100 -3.36 -23.72 5.76
CA PHE A 100 -3.03 -22.69 4.77
C PHE A 100 -1.54 -22.31 4.77
N ALA A 101 -0.93 -22.20 5.96
CA ALA A 101 0.49 -21.91 6.08
C ALA A 101 1.36 -23.05 5.48
N GLN A 102 0.98 -24.31 5.70
CA GLN A 102 1.68 -25.47 5.19
C GLN A 102 1.57 -25.59 3.66
N ASP A 103 0.37 -25.42 3.11
CA ASP A 103 0.13 -25.63 1.68
C ASP A 103 0.69 -24.49 0.81
N TYR A 104 0.55 -23.24 1.25
CA TYR A 104 0.81 -22.07 0.40
C TYR A 104 2.06 -21.28 0.78
N LEU A 105 2.36 -21.11 2.07
CA LEU A 105 3.48 -20.27 2.51
C LEU A 105 4.78 -21.07 2.70
N ALA A 106 4.73 -22.28 3.24
CA ALA A 106 5.92 -23.07 3.54
C ALA A 106 6.79 -23.36 2.30
N PRO A 107 6.25 -23.81 1.14
CA PRO A 107 7.05 -24.07 -0.06
C PRO A 107 7.73 -22.80 -0.61
N ARG A 108 7.13 -21.63 -0.37
CA ARG A 108 7.67 -20.34 -0.81
C ARG A 108 8.74 -19.82 0.14
N ALA A 109 8.55 -19.99 1.45
CA ALA A 109 9.56 -19.66 2.45
C ALA A 109 10.81 -20.53 2.31
N THR A 110 10.69 -21.79 1.86
CA THR A 110 11.87 -22.63 1.55
C THR A 110 12.60 -22.18 0.29
N SER A 111 11.88 -21.56 -0.66
CA SER A 111 12.44 -21.08 -1.92
C SER A 111 13.17 -19.74 -1.75
N TYR A 112 12.68 -18.90 -0.82
CA TYR A 112 13.19 -17.55 -0.56
C TYR A 112 13.44 -17.35 0.95
N PRO A 113 14.71 -17.38 1.41
CA PRO A 113 15.06 -17.28 2.84
C PRO A 113 14.59 -15.98 3.50
N GLU A 114 14.42 -14.90 2.72
CA GLU A 114 13.90 -13.62 3.19
C GLU A 114 12.46 -13.72 3.73
N PHE A 115 11.64 -14.62 3.18
CA PHE A 115 10.26 -14.83 3.59
C PHE A 115 10.13 -15.69 4.84
N LEU A 116 11.15 -16.50 5.15
CA LEU A 116 11.13 -17.40 6.30
C LEU A 116 10.96 -16.63 7.60
N LYS A 117 11.70 -15.54 7.76
CA LYS A 117 11.62 -14.69 8.96
C LYS A 117 10.22 -14.10 9.11
N ASP A 118 9.63 -13.62 8.02
CA ASP A 118 8.27 -13.06 8.03
C ASP A 118 7.19 -14.12 8.34
N LEU A 119 7.37 -15.35 7.85
CA LEU A 119 6.51 -16.48 8.17
C LEU A 119 6.61 -16.85 9.65
N GLU A 120 7.82 -16.96 10.21
CA GLU A 120 8.04 -17.26 11.63
C GLU A 120 7.34 -16.26 12.55
N HIS A 121 7.45 -14.95 12.26
CA HIS A 121 6.76 -13.92 13.03
C HIS A 121 5.23 -14.05 12.91
N THR A 122 4.72 -14.43 11.74
CA THR A 122 3.29 -14.61 11.52
C THR A 122 2.78 -15.86 12.26
N MET A 123 3.54 -16.96 12.23
CA MET A 123 3.22 -18.19 12.97
C MET A 123 3.32 -18.01 14.49
N ALA A 124 4.20 -17.12 14.96
CA ALA A 124 4.26 -16.79 16.38
C ALA A 124 2.92 -16.22 16.91
N LEU A 125 2.11 -15.58 16.06
CA LEU A 125 0.78 -15.08 16.45
C LEU A 125 -0.18 -16.21 16.87
N LEU A 126 0.02 -17.45 16.39
CA LEU A 126 -0.76 -18.62 16.81
C LEU A 126 -0.28 -19.18 18.16
N CYS A 127 0.97 -18.94 18.53
CA CYS A 127 1.56 -19.48 19.76
C CYS A 127 1.36 -18.58 20.98
N PHE A 128 1.13 -17.28 20.76
CA PHE A 128 1.01 -16.29 21.83
C PHE A 128 -0.40 -15.70 21.87
N PRO A 129 -1.06 -15.68 23.04
CA PRO A 129 -2.36 -15.04 23.18
C PRO A 129 -2.24 -13.52 22.93
N PRO A 130 -3.33 -12.85 22.51
CA PRO A 130 -3.31 -11.43 22.14
C PRO A 130 -2.79 -10.52 23.26
N ASP A 131 -3.03 -10.90 24.52
CA ASP A 131 -2.62 -10.17 25.72
C ASP A 131 -1.10 -10.23 26.00
N GLN A 132 -0.36 -11.13 25.35
CA GLN A 132 1.07 -11.34 25.55
C GLN A 132 1.90 -11.06 24.29
N LEU A 133 1.31 -10.44 23.28
CA LEU A 133 2.01 -10.12 22.04
C LEU A 133 3.05 -9.02 22.27
N SER A 134 4.26 -9.28 21.80
CA SER A 134 5.29 -8.23 21.74
C SER A 134 4.86 -7.11 20.78
N PRO A 135 5.30 -5.85 20.97
CA PRO A 135 4.96 -4.75 20.08
C PRO A 135 5.14 -5.02 18.57
N PRO A 136 6.22 -5.69 18.09
CA PRO A 136 6.35 -6.00 16.66
C PRO A 136 5.30 -7.00 16.15
N LEU A 137 4.85 -7.94 16.98
CA LEU A 137 3.80 -8.90 16.62
C LEU A 137 2.42 -8.25 16.65
N SER A 138 2.15 -7.37 17.62
CA SER A 138 0.92 -6.58 17.67
C SER A 138 0.76 -5.69 16.43
N LYS A 139 1.85 -5.12 15.92
CA LYS A 139 1.84 -4.35 14.67
C LYS A 139 1.40 -5.19 13.45
N LEU A 140 1.64 -6.51 13.47
CA LEU A 140 1.15 -7.39 12.40
C LEU A 140 -0.37 -7.50 12.38
N LEU A 141 -1.01 -7.25 13.52
CA LEU A 141 -2.46 -7.19 13.67
C LEU A 141 -3.02 -5.78 13.45
N ASP A 142 -2.22 -4.82 13.00
CA ASP A 142 -2.72 -3.49 12.67
C ASP A 142 -3.41 -3.49 11.29
N PRO A 143 -4.61 -2.88 11.13
CA PRO A 143 -5.20 -2.64 9.80
C PRO A 143 -4.29 -1.88 8.83
N ASP A 144 -3.27 -1.16 9.33
CA ASP A 144 -2.29 -0.48 8.48
C ASP A 144 -1.54 -1.44 7.55
N MET A 145 -1.29 -2.69 7.96
CA MET A 145 -0.69 -3.69 7.06
C MET A 145 -1.55 -3.93 5.81
N ARG A 146 -2.88 -3.92 5.93
CA ARG A 146 -3.78 -4.06 4.78
C ARG A 146 -3.60 -2.89 3.81
N LYS A 147 -3.35 -1.69 4.33
CA LYS A 147 -3.13 -0.48 3.51
C LYS A 147 -1.81 -0.55 2.76
N ASP A 148 -0.75 -1.02 3.43
CA ASP A 148 0.58 -1.14 2.82
C ASP A 148 0.58 -2.17 1.69
N VAL A 149 -0.02 -3.34 1.92
CA VAL A 149 -0.16 -4.38 0.88
C VAL A 149 -1.05 -3.88 -0.26
N ALA A 150 -2.17 -3.22 0.03
CA ALA A 150 -3.04 -2.66 -1.01
C ALA A 150 -2.33 -1.58 -1.84
N ALA A 151 -1.47 -0.77 -1.22
CA ALA A 151 -0.62 0.21 -1.91
C ALA A 151 0.43 -0.49 -2.79
N MET A 152 1.05 -1.56 -2.30
CA MET A 152 2.00 -2.38 -3.05
C MET A 152 1.34 -3.00 -4.29
N VAL A 153 0.17 -3.63 -4.13
CA VAL A 153 -0.62 -4.19 -5.25
C VAL A 153 -0.88 -3.11 -6.32
N ASN A 154 -1.38 -1.95 -5.90
CA ASN A 154 -1.68 -0.86 -6.84
C ASN A 154 -0.43 -0.35 -7.57
N GLN A 155 0.71 -0.24 -6.87
CA GLN A 155 1.97 0.15 -7.49
C GLN A 155 2.46 -0.88 -8.51
N THR A 156 2.39 -2.17 -8.17
CA THR A 156 2.82 -3.25 -9.07
C THR A 156 1.95 -3.35 -10.31
N ILE A 157 0.62 -3.19 -10.19
CA ILE A 157 -0.28 -3.12 -11.35
C ILE A 157 0.01 -1.88 -12.21
N LEU A 158 0.27 -0.72 -11.60
CA LEU A 158 0.62 0.48 -12.37
C LEU A 158 1.94 0.29 -13.14
N GLN A 159 2.92 -0.37 -12.52
CA GLN A 159 4.20 -0.71 -13.16
C GLN A 159 4.02 -1.67 -14.33
N SER A 160 3.17 -2.71 -14.20
CA SER A 160 2.90 -3.65 -15.30
C SER A 160 2.20 -2.98 -16.47
N GLN A 161 1.39 -1.95 -16.22
CA GLN A 161 0.69 -1.18 -17.25
C GLN A 161 1.52 -0.03 -17.86
N GLU A 162 2.81 0.07 -17.53
CA GLU A 162 3.71 1.17 -17.91
C GLU A 162 3.18 2.58 -17.52
N VAL A 163 2.21 2.66 -16.61
CA VAL A 163 1.68 3.91 -16.09
C VAL A 163 2.60 4.36 -14.96
N PHE A 164 3.15 5.57 -15.08
CA PHE A 164 4.07 6.12 -14.07
C PHE A 164 3.51 5.95 -12.64
N PRO A 165 4.15 5.11 -11.78
CA PRO A 165 3.57 4.65 -10.53
C PRO A 165 3.52 5.75 -9.46
N GLU A 166 4.42 6.73 -9.54
CA GLU A 166 4.40 7.87 -8.63
C GLU A 166 3.52 9.00 -9.15
N ALA A 167 2.51 9.36 -8.35
CA ALA A 167 1.84 10.64 -8.52
C ALA A 167 2.85 11.76 -8.32
N LYS A 168 3.33 12.37 -9.42
CA LYS A 168 4.34 13.45 -9.40
C LYS A 168 3.95 14.60 -8.43
N ILE A 169 2.66 14.77 -8.14
CA ILE A 169 2.15 15.67 -7.09
C ILE A 169 2.69 15.33 -5.70
N LYS A 170 2.75 14.06 -5.29
CA LYS A 170 3.28 13.67 -3.96
C LYS A 170 4.74 14.09 -3.81
N GLY A 171 5.54 13.90 -4.86
CA GLY A 171 6.92 14.37 -4.93
C GLY A 171 7.03 15.89 -4.85
N LEU A 172 6.20 16.63 -5.60
CA LEU A 172 6.18 18.10 -5.56
C LEU A 172 5.77 18.65 -4.19
N VAL A 173 4.80 18.01 -3.51
CA VAL A 173 4.37 18.39 -2.16
C VAL A 173 5.49 18.15 -1.15
N LYS A 174 6.16 16.99 -1.21
CA LYS A 174 7.32 16.68 -0.36
C LYS A 174 8.48 17.65 -0.61
N LEU A 175 8.81 17.92 -1.87
CA LEU A 175 9.86 18.85 -2.25
C LEU A 175 9.56 20.25 -1.74
N ARG A 176 8.32 20.71 -1.90
CA ARG A 176 7.87 22.02 -1.37
C ARG A 176 8.03 22.08 0.14
N ALA A 177 7.52 21.09 0.87
CA ALA A 177 7.65 21.03 2.33
C ALA A 177 9.12 21.06 2.78
N TRP A 178 9.99 20.34 2.07
CA TRP A 178 11.43 20.35 2.31
C TRP A 178 12.07 21.72 2.03
N VAL A 179 11.75 22.36 0.90
CA VAL A 179 12.26 23.71 0.57
C VAL A 179 11.81 24.73 1.61
N GLU A 180 10.56 24.69 2.05
CA GLU A 180 10.04 25.60 3.08
C GLU A 180 10.73 25.41 4.43
N ALA A 181 10.93 24.16 4.86
CA ALA A 181 11.67 23.85 6.08
C ALA A 181 13.13 24.34 5.98
N LYS A 182 13.79 24.12 4.85
CA LYS A 182 15.18 24.55 4.62
C LYS A 182 15.31 26.06 4.48
N ALA A 183 14.33 26.73 3.90
CA ALA A 183 14.28 28.18 3.78
C ALA A 183 14.06 28.86 5.14
N ALA A 184 13.26 28.27 6.02
CA ALA A 184 13.08 28.74 7.40
C ALA A 184 14.39 28.67 8.23
N GLN A 185 15.24 27.69 7.96
CA GLN A 185 16.54 27.50 8.64
C GLN A 185 17.70 28.26 7.99
N SER A 186 17.48 28.89 6.83
CA SER A 186 18.51 29.62 6.09
C SER A 186 18.95 30.90 6.83
N GLU A 187 20.22 31.31 6.68
CA GLU A 187 20.71 32.63 7.13
C GLU A 187 20.23 33.79 6.24
N SER A 188 19.72 33.49 5.04
CA SER A 188 19.26 34.51 4.09
C SER A 188 17.85 34.99 4.45
N GLU A 189 17.75 36.29 4.74
CA GLU A 189 16.49 36.95 5.12
C GLU A 189 15.40 36.86 4.05
N ARG A 190 15.80 36.82 2.76
CA ARG A 190 14.90 36.59 1.61
C ARG A 190 14.27 35.20 1.58
N LEU A 191 14.95 34.18 2.12
CA LEU A 191 14.45 32.81 2.13
C LEU A 191 13.53 32.58 3.34
N ARG A 192 13.80 33.22 4.47
CA ARG A 192 12.91 33.22 5.64
C ARG A 192 11.56 33.89 5.40
N SER A 193 11.51 34.86 4.48
CA SER A 193 10.28 35.59 4.15
C SER A 193 9.34 34.84 3.20
N ILE A 194 9.67 33.62 2.76
CA ILE A 194 8.77 32.83 1.90
C ILE A 194 7.54 32.43 2.73
N PRO A 195 6.33 32.87 2.36
CA PRO A 195 5.13 32.55 3.13
C PRO A 195 4.81 31.05 3.02
N GLN A 196 4.57 30.41 4.16
CA GLN A 196 4.04 29.04 4.17
C GLN A 196 2.61 29.04 3.66
N LEU A 197 2.40 28.56 2.44
CA LEU A 197 1.05 28.28 1.94
C LEU A 197 0.54 27.00 2.61
N SER A 198 -0.50 27.09 3.43
CA SER A 198 -1.15 25.92 4.00
C SER A 198 -1.88 25.14 2.90
N LEU A 199 -1.47 23.89 2.65
CA LEU A 199 -2.12 23.00 1.66
C LEU A 199 -3.50 22.50 2.11
N GLY A 200 -3.95 22.82 3.33
CA GLY A 200 -5.21 22.30 3.90
C GLY A 200 -5.18 20.79 4.18
N LEU A 201 -4.01 20.15 4.06
CA LEU A 201 -3.80 18.74 4.37
C LEU A 201 -3.29 18.62 5.81
N VAL A 202 -3.94 17.76 6.60
CA VAL A 202 -3.49 17.46 7.97
C VAL A 202 -2.07 16.89 7.88
N PRO A 203 -1.07 17.51 8.54
CA PRO A 203 0.29 16.99 8.48
C PRO A 203 0.32 15.57 9.06
N PRO A 204 1.06 14.63 8.43
CA PRO A 204 1.29 13.33 9.04
C PRO A 204 2.00 13.54 10.37
N LYS A 205 1.49 12.88 11.42
CA LYS A 205 2.06 12.95 12.77
C LYS A 205 3.48 12.38 12.72
N GLY A 206 4.46 13.28 12.85
CA GLY A 206 5.81 13.04 13.37
C GLY A 206 6.57 11.85 12.79
N GLU A 207 7.32 12.07 11.72
CA GLU A 207 8.54 11.30 11.41
C GLU A 207 9.49 12.17 10.59
N PHE A 208 10.00 13.22 11.23
CA PHE A 208 11.29 13.83 10.90
C PHE A 208 12.03 14.05 12.22
N THR A 209 12.38 12.94 12.88
CA THR A 209 13.37 13.00 13.96
C THR A 209 14.74 12.99 13.32
N ASP A 210 15.48 14.06 13.60
CA ASP A 210 16.89 14.25 13.30
C ASP A 210 17.71 12.98 13.51
N SER A 211 18.49 12.62 12.49
CA SER A 211 19.68 11.78 12.65
C SER A 211 20.70 12.18 11.59
N ILE A 212 21.36 13.30 11.83
CA ILE A 212 22.69 13.56 11.29
C ILE A 212 23.59 13.89 12.49
N LYS A 213 24.38 12.91 12.91
CA LYS A 213 25.72 13.11 13.44
C LYS A 213 26.69 12.51 12.45
#